data_AF-A0A0A0DQ30-F1
#
_entry.id   AF-A0A0A0DQ30-F1
#
_cell.length_a   1.000
_cell.length_b   1.000
_cell.length_c   1.000
_cell.angle_alpha   90.00
_cell.angle_beta   90.00
_cell.angle_gamma   90.00
#
_symmetry.space_group_name_H-M   'P 1'
#
loop_
_entity.id
_entity.type
_entity.pdbx_description
1 polymer ?
#
loop_
_entity_poly.entity_id
_entity_poly.type
_entity_poly.pdbx_seq_one_letter_code
_entity_poly.pdbx_strand_id
1 'polypeptide(L)'
;MKSLIVALSLACLPAMTLTSCAVTTGQSSVGQYVDDSTITARVKARFAENEKVSAMRLGVETLGGEVLLSGFALTPEERALAGDLAMTVSGVKSVRNNIEVRATRK
;
A
#
# COMPACT_ATOMS: atom_id res chain seq x y z
N MET A 1 66.23 -32.15 24.10
CA MET A 1 66.33 -33.09 22.95
C MET A 1 65.41 -34.27 23.23
N LYS A 2 64.50 -34.60 22.29
CA LYS A 2 63.56 -35.75 22.30
C LYS A 2 62.48 -35.74 23.39
N SER A 3 61.20 -36.02 23.19
CA SER A 3 60.31 -36.26 22.04
C SER A 3 58.88 -36.13 22.63
N LEU A 4 57.95 -35.41 22.00
CA LEU A 4 56.92 -35.95 21.11
C LEU A 4 56.07 -37.06 21.76
N ILE A 5 54.81 -36.76 22.11
CA ILE A 5 53.63 -37.64 22.02
C ILE A 5 52.35 -36.86 22.43
N VAL A 6 51.46 -36.73 21.45
CA VAL A 6 49.98 -36.78 21.54
C VAL A 6 49.23 -35.62 22.22
N ALA A 7 48.58 -34.80 21.39
CA ALA A 7 47.23 -34.34 21.65
C ALA A 7 46.48 -34.20 20.32
N LEU A 8 45.78 -35.29 19.99
CA LEU A 8 44.68 -35.37 19.03
C LEU A 8 43.64 -34.30 19.39
N SER A 9 43.81 -33.07 18.91
CA SER A 9 42.82 -32.00 19.05
C SER A 9 41.77 -32.14 17.96
N LEU A 10 40.81 -33.00 18.28
CA LEU A 10 39.38 -32.93 17.98
C LEU A 10 38.98 -31.87 16.93
N ALA A 11 38.70 -32.37 15.73
CA ALA A 11 37.78 -31.85 14.71
C ALA A 11 37.32 -30.39 14.87
N CYS A 12 37.79 -29.54 13.95
CA CYS A 12 37.22 -28.25 13.63
C CYS A 12 35.72 -28.40 13.30
N LEU A 13 34.85 -28.11 14.28
CA LEU A 13 33.47 -27.73 14.01
C LEU A 13 33.44 -26.20 13.85
N PRO A 14 33.37 -25.64 12.63
CA PRO A 14 32.67 -24.38 12.44
C PRO A 14 31.17 -24.71 12.45
N ALA A 15 30.64 -24.90 13.65
CA ALA A 15 29.21 -24.85 13.87
C ALA A 15 28.72 -23.41 13.62
N MET A 16 27.58 -23.30 12.96
CA MET A 16 26.72 -22.11 12.91
C MET A 16 27.16 -20.99 11.96
N THR A 17 27.04 -21.24 10.65
CA THR A 17 26.48 -20.18 9.79
C THR A 17 24.97 -20.20 10.01
N LEU A 18 24.49 -19.44 10.99
CA LEU A 18 23.08 -19.06 11.04
C LEU A 18 22.84 -18.19 9.81
N THR A 19 22.40 -18.81 8.72
CA THR A 19 21.81 -18.10 7.58
C THR A 19 20.54 -17.44 8.10
N SER A 20 20.72 -16.22 8.60
CA SER A 20 19.64 -15.30 8.90
C SER A 20 18.93 -15.02 7.58
N CYS A 21 17.77 -15.65 7.39
CA CYS A 21 16.82 -15.21 6.39
C CYS A 21 16.33 -13.83 6.83
N ALA A 22 16.90 -12.76 6.28
CA ALA A 22 16.34 -11.42 6.43
C ALA A 22 14.95 -11.41 5.79
N VAL A 23 13.91 -11.62 6.60
CA VAL A 23 12.52 -11.55 6.14
C VAL A 23 12.18 -10.07 5.96
N THR A 24 12.32 -9.58 4.74
CA THR A 24 11.84 -8.23 4.39
C THR A 24 10.34 -8.32 4.15
N THR A 25 9.56 -8.12 5.20
CA THR A 25 8.10 -8.05 5.12
C THR A 25 7.72 -6.68 4.56
N GLY A 26 7.30 -6.62 3.29
CA GLY A 26 6.54 -5.53 2.64
C GLY A 26 6.49 -4.18 3.36
N GLN A 27 7.66 -3.59 3.64
CA GLN A 27 7.74 -2.41 4.49
C GLN A 27 7.57 -1.19 3.60
N SER A 28 6.37 -0.61 3.58
CA SER A 28 6.20 0.74 3.01
C SER A 28 7.17 1.66 3.75
N SER A 29 8.07 2.31 3.02
CA SER A 29 8.98 3.26 3.64
C SER A 29 8.18 4.43 4.21
N VAL A 30 8.72 5.12 5.22
CA VAL A 30 8.09 6.33 5.78
C VAL A 30 7.79 7.35 4.67
N GLY A 31 8.67 7.45 3.67
CA GLY A 31 8.45 8.29 2.49
C GLY A 31 7.22 7.88 1.68
N GLN A 32 7.05 6.59 1.38
CA GLN A 32 5.88 6.11 0.66
C GLN A 32 4.57 6.36 1.40
N TYR A 33 4.56 6.21 2.73
CA TYR A 33 3.36 6.51 3.52
C TYR A 33 2.97 8.00 3.45
N VAL A 34 3.96 8.90 3.54
CA VAL A 34 3.74 10.34 3.39
C VAL A 34 3.24 10.67 1.98
N ASP A 35 3.84 10.06 0.95
CA ASP A 35 3.41 10.23 -0.44
C ASP A 35 1.94 9.78 -0.62
N ASP A 36 1.58 8.60 -0.11
CA ASP A 36 0.24 8.03 -0.17
C ASP A 36 -0.79 8.89 0.58
N SER A 37 -0.42 9.43 1.74
CA SER A 37 -1.29 10.34 2.51
C SER A 37 -1.57 11.63 1.71
N THR A 38 -0.57 12.14 0.99
CA THR A 38 -0.70 13.34 0.17
C THR A 38 -1.51 13.06 -1.09
N ILE A 39 -1.33 11.89 -1.73
CA ILE A 39 -2.17 11.44 -2.84
C ILE A 39 -3.63 11.36 -2.37
N THR A 40 -3.89 10.73 -1.23
CA THR A 40 -5.23 10.60 -0.66
C THR A 40 -5.88 11.96 -0.42
N ALA A 41 -5.13 12.91 0.16
CA ALA A 41 -5.62 14.27 0.37
C ALA A 41 -5.95 14.98 -0.95
N ARG A 42 -5.11 14.84 -1.98
CA ARG A 42 -5.38 15.40 -3.32
C ARG A 42 -6.61 14.80 -3.97
N VAL A 43 -6.80 13.48 -3.89
CA VAL A 43 -8.00 12.82 -4.42
C VAL A 43 -9.25 13.31 -3.70
N LYS A 44 -9.23 13.40 -2.36
CA LYS A 44 -10.35 13.96 -1.59
C LYS A 44 -10.64 15.41 -1.95
N ALA A 45 -9.61 16.23 -2.19
CA ALA A 45 -9.78 17.60 -2.66
C ALA A 45 -10.47 17.65 -4.04
N ARG A 46 -10.06 16.80 -4.99
CA ARG A 46 -10.72 16.69 -6.30
C ARG A 46 -12.19 16.27 -6.20
N PHE A 47 -12.52 15.39 -5.26
CA PHE A 47 -13.91 15.01 -5.02
C PHE A 47 -14.70 16.17 -4.40
N ALA A 48 -14.09 16.95 -3.51
CA ALA A 48 -14.72 18.12 -2.91
C ALA A 48 -14.94 19.27 -3.92
N GLU A 49 -14.07 19.40 -4.93
CA GLU A 49 -14.21 20.36 -6.03
C GLU A 49 -15.36 19.99 -7.00
N ASN A 50 -15.84 18.75 -6.98
CA ASN A 50 -16.84 18.26 -7.94
C ASN A 50 -18.18 17.97 -7.26
N GLU A 51 -19.19 18.81 -7.50
CA GLU A 51 -20.52 18.67 -6.90
C GLU A 51 -21.25 17.36 -7.25
N LYS A 52 -20.84 16.67 -8.33
CA LYS A 52 -21.45 15.40 -8.75
C LYS A 52 -20.93 14.20 -7.94
N VAL A 53 -19.84 14.37 -7.19
CA VAL A 53 -19.20 13.31 -6.41
C VAL A 53 -19.18 13.69 -4.95
N SER A 54 -19.77 12.85 -4.10
CA SER A 54 -19.76 13.14 -2.67
C SER A 54 -18.47 12.70 -1.98
N ALA A 55 -17.60 13.66 -1.66
CA ALA A 55 -16.39 13.43 -0.86
C ALA A 55 -16.67 12.90 0.56
N MET A 56 -17.90 13.01 1.06
CA MET A 56 -18.31 12.50 2.38
C MET A 56 -18.81 11.05 2.35
N ARG A 57 -19.44 10.62 1.24
CA ARG A 57 -19.98 9.26 1.10
C ARG A 57 -18.97 8.27 0.54
N LEU A 58 -17.96 8.77 -0.15
CA LEU A 58 -16.94 7.95 -0.79
C LEU A 58 -15.66 7.92 0.05
N GLY A 59 -15.19 6.72 0.35
CA GLY A 59 -13.92 6.46 0.98
C GLY A 59 -12.80 6.48 -0.05
N VAL A 60 -11.64 7.00 0.35
CA VAL A 60 -10.41 7.01 -0.44
C VAL A 60 -9.27 6.56 0.45
N GLU A 61 -8.60 5.50 0.04
CA GLU A 61 -7.39 4.97 0.66
C GLU A 61 -6.31 4.80 -0.42
N THR A 62 -5.06 5.06 -0.08
CA THR A 62 -3.93 4.89 -1.02
C THR A 62 -2.85 4.05 -0.39
N LEU A 63 -2.29 3.12 -1.15
CA LEU A 63 -1.14 2.31 -0.74
C LEU A 63 -0.18 2.09 -1.91
N GLY A 64 1.06 2.58 -1.79
CA GLY A 64 2.09 2.43 -2.83
C GLY A 64 1.74 3.10 -4.16
N GLY A 65 0.89 4.13 -4.15
CA GLY A 65 0.33 4.78 -5.34
C GLY A 65 -0.90 4.08 -5.96
N GLU A 66 -1.41 3.00 -5.37
CA GLU A 66 -2.69 2.41 -5.73
C GLU A 66 -3.81 3.03 -4.89
N VAL A 67 -4.83 3.58 -5.55
CA VAL A 67 -5.98 4.20 -4.88
C VAL A 67 -7.15 3.22 -4.84
N LEU A 68 -7.64 2.95 -3.64
CA LEU A 68 -8.87 2.21 -3.38
C LEU A 68 -10.01 3.19 -3.12
N LEU A 69 -11.04 3.12 -3.96
CA LEU A 69 -12.29 3.86 -3.78
C LEU A 69 -13.35 2.93 -3.20
N SER A 70 -14.05 3.39 -2.17
CA SER A 70 -15.10 2.63 -1.49
C SER A 70 -16.30 3.53 -1.12
N GLY A 71 -17.37 2.94 -0.61
CA GLY A 71 -18.56 3.66 -0.17
C GLY A 71 -19.72 3.57 -1.16
N PHE A 72 -20.60 4.58 -1.14
CA PHE A 72 -21.89 4.54 -1.84
C PHE A 72 -22.08 5.70 -2.80
N ALA A 73 -22.29 5.40 -4.09
CA ALA A 73 -22.73 6.34 -5.11
C ALA A 73 -24.24 6.25 -5.33
N LEU A 74 -24.89 7.37 -5.68
CA LEU A 74 -26.32 7.44 -5.99
C LEU A 74 -26.61 6.94 -7.40
N THR A 75 -25.67 7.13 -8.33
CA THR A 75 -25.82 6.75 -9.74
C THR A 75 -24.55 6.07 -10.26
N PRO A 76 -24.65 5.25 -11.33
CA PRO A 76 -23.47 4.66 -11.96
C PRO A 76 -22.52 5.71 -12.56
N GLU A 77 -23.03 6.88 -12.94
CA GLU A 77 -22.23 8.00 -13.43
C GLU A 77 -21.37 8.61 -12.31
N GLU A 78 -21.91 8.78 -11.10
CA GLU A 78 -21.13 9.24 -9.94
C GLU A 78 -19.98 8.25 -9.64
N ARG A 79 -20.25 6.94 -9.71
CA ARG A 79 -19.22 5.91 -9.55
C ARG A 79 -18.11 6.03 -10.61
N ALA A 80 -18.48 6.17 -11.88
CA ALA A 80 -17.51 6.27 -12.97
C ALA A 80 -16.67 7.54 -12.84
N LEU A 81 -17.32 8.67 -12.59
CA LEU A 81 -16.68 9.97 -12.47
C LEU A 81 -15.71 10.02 -11.27
N ALA A 82 -16.04 9.38 -10.15
CA ALA A 82 -15.12 9.24 -9.02
C ALA A 82 -13.83 8.48 -9.42
N GLY A 83 -13.97 7.42 -10.22
CA GLY A 83 -12.82 6.68 -10.76
C GLY A 83 -11.94 7.54 -11.66
N ASP A 84 -12.57 8.28 -12.57
CA ASP A 84 -11.86 9.15 -13.52
C ASP A 84 -11.12 10.28 -12.79
N LEU A 85 -11.80 10.94 -11.85
CA LEU A 85 -11.18 12.00 -11.03
C LEU A 85 -9.98 11.48 -10.25
N ALA A 86 -10.07 10.30 -9.64
CA ALA A 86 -8.96 9.70 -8.91
C ALA A 86 -7.75 9.45 -9.83
N MET A 87 -7.98 8.97 -11.06
CA MET A 87 -6.91 8.76 -12.06
C MET A 87 -6.22 10.05 -12.51
N THR A 88 -6.89 11.21 -12.45
CA THR A 88 -6.27 12.49 -12.82
C THR A 88 -5.25 13.01 -11.80
N VAL A 89 -5.22 12.45 -10.59
CA VAL A 89 -4.33 12.91 -9.53
C VAL A 89 -2.91 12.43 -9.76
N SER A 90 -1.96 13.36 -9.73
CA SER A 90 -0.54 13.04 -9.88
C SER A 90 -0.06 12.07 -8.79
N GLY A 91 0.66 11.03 -9.20
CA GLY A 91 1.19 9.98 -8.32
C GLY A 91 0.31 8.74 -8.23
N VAL A 92 -0.92 8.78 -8.77
CA VAL A 92 -1.79 7.60 -8.87
C VAL A 92 -1.28 6.69 -9.99
N LYS A 93 -1.03 5.43 -9.64
CA LYS A 93 -0.58 4.37 -10.58
C LYS A 93 -1.76 3.52 -11.05
N SER A 94 -2.67 3.20 -10.15
CA SER A 94 -3.88 2.42 -10.43
C SER A 94 -5.02 2.87 -9.51
N VAL A 95 -6.24 2.64 -9.98
CA VAL A 95 -7.47 2.88 -9.20
C VAL A 95 -8.29 1.60 -9.16
N ARG A 96 -8.59 1.12 -7.95
CA ARG A 96 -9.60 0.08 -7.71
C ARG A 96 -10.89 0.74 -7.27
N ASN A 97 -11.92 0.63 -8.10
CA ASN A 97 -13.22 1.22 -7.83
C ASN A 97 -14.18 0.17 -7.24
N ASN A 98 -14.28 0.14 -5.91
CA ASN A 98 -15.20 -0.70 -5.15
C ASN A 98 -16.41 0.10 -4.63
N ILE A 99 -16.79 1.18 -5.32
CA ILE A 99 -17.97 1.97 -4.95
C ILE A 99 -19.23 1.19 -5.35
N GLU A 100 -20.13 1.00 -4.39
CA GLU A 100 -21.44 0.41 -4.62
C GLU A 100 -22.43 1.48 -5.06
N VAL A 101 -23.20 1.20 -6.12
CA VAL A 101 -24.29 2.07 -6.53
C VAL A 101 -25.54 1.70 -5.74
N ARG A 102 -25.96 2.60 -4.86
CA ARG A 102 -27.21 2.49 -4.10
C ARG A 102 -28.13 3.61 -4.51
N ALA A 103 -29.00 3.32 -5.47
CA ALA A 103 -30.09 4.21 -5.80
C ALA A 103 -31.02 4.30 -4.58
N THR A 104 -31.07 5.46 -3.93
CA THR A 104 -32.10 5.71 -2.93
C THR A 104 -33.42 5.81 -3.68
N ARG A 105 -34.29 4.79 -3.55
CA ARG A 105 -35.68 4.95 -4.00
C ARG A 105 -36.34 5.90 -3.02
N LYS A 106 -36.70 7.08 -3.52
CA LYS A 106 -37.53 8.05 -2.81
C LYS A 106 -38.97 7.56 -2.74
#